data_AF-A0A661V3W6-F1
#
_entry.id   AF-A0A661V3W6-F1
#
_cell.length_a   1.000
_cell.length_b   1.000
_cell.length_c   1.000
_cell.angle_alpha   90.00
_cell.angle_beta   90.00
_cell.angle_gamma   90.00
#
_symmetry.space_group_name_H-M   'P 1'
#
loop_
_entity.id
_entity.type
_entity.pdbx_description
1 polymer ?
#
loop_
_entity_poly.entity_id
_entity_poly.type
_entity_poly.pdbx_seq_one_letter_code
_entity_poly.pdbx_strand_id
1 'polypeptide(L)'
;MATTCLMCGASLVEKEAAPEEEEVGEGKLPGWVRALIVVALALLILSAGSFGFYKLMTATPRQPTPTTFPTRTPTQTHTPTPSQTPTSTSTPTPVPPLAYQVREGQTLIDIAIEQGTTVEAILALNPDLDPDLLQVGQVILIPVPTPTPGPTATLDPSVPTP
;
A
#
# COMPACT_ATOMS: atom_id res chain seq x y z
N MET A 1 61.99 41.20 4.64
CA MET A 1 60.98 40.97 5.70
C MET A 1 60.63 42.30 6.34
N ALA A 2 59.55 42.91 5.88
CA ALA A 2 58.84 44.03 6.50
C ALA A 2 57.55 44.21 5.68
N THR A 3 56.49 43.47 6.04
CA THR A 3 55.29 43.30 5.19
C THR A 3 54.04 43.88 5.86
N THR A 4 54.13 45.06 6.49
CA THR A 4 52.96 45.79 7.03
C THR A 4 53.30 47.28 7.22
N CYS A 5 52.41 48.18 6.80
CA CYS A 5 52.53 49.61 7.07
C CYS A 5 51.99 49.94 8.47
N LEU A 6 52.87 50.36 9.39
CA LEU A 6 52.55 50.51 10.83
C LEU A 6 51.65 51.71 11.18
N MET A 7 51.22 52.53 10.20
CA MET A 7 50.26 53.62 10.45
C MET A 7 48.82 53.34 10.00
N CYS A 8 48.59 52.33 9.15
CA CYS A 8 47.24 52.01 8.66
C CYS A 8 46.89 50.51 8.63
N GLY A 9 47.83 49.60 8.96
CA GLY A 9 47.51 48.17 9.12
C GLY A 9 47.08 47.41 7.87
N ALA A 10 47.18 47.98 6.66
CA ALA A 10 46.86 47.28 5.42
C ALA A 10 48.03 46.41 4.94
N SER A 11 47.76 45.12 4.71
CA SER A 11 48.68 44.14 4.16
C SER A 11 48.72 44.27 2.63
N LEU A 12 49.86 44.69 2.08
CA LEU A 12 50.11 44.69 0.63
C LEU A 12 50.59 43.30 0.20
N VAL A 13 49.65 42.36 0.11
CA VAL A 13 49.81 41.22 -0.80
C VAL A 13 49.15 41.67 -2.09
N GLU A 14 49.98 41.99 -3.09
CA GLU A 14 49.54 42.22 -4.46
C GLU A 14 48.62 41.06 -4.88
N LYS A 15 47.35 41.40 -5.06
CA LYS A 15 46.35 40.54 -5.68
C LYS A 15 46.75 40.42 -7.15
N GLU A 16 47.55 39.39 -7.45
CA GLU A 16 47.89 39.07 -8.82
C GLU A 16 46.63 38.89 -9.66
N ALA A 17 46.75 39.38 -10.89
CA ALA A 17 45.70 39.53 -11.87
C ALA A 17 44.90 38.25 -12.09
N ALA A 18 43.61 38.33 -11.78
CA ALA A 18 42.56 37.75 -12.61
C ALA A 18 41.39 38.75 -12.56
N PRO A 19 41.04 39.34 -13.71
CA PRO A 19 39.75 38.97 -14.26
C PRO A 19 39.78 38.93 -15.79
N GLU A 20 39.65 37.74 -16.35
CA GLU A 20 38.96 37.56 -17.62
C GLU A 20 37.64 36.87 -17.29
N GLU A 21 36.77 37.60 -16.59
CA GLU A 21 35.36 37.25 -16.52
C GLU A 21 34.65 38.16 -17.52
N GLU A 22 34.17 37.55 -18.60
CA GLU A 22 33.29 38.22 -19.55
C GLU A 22 32.11 38.83 -18.78
N GLU A 23 32.07 40.16 -18.80
CA GLU A 23 30.96 41.00 -18.37
C GLU A 23 29.70 40.66 -19.18
N VAL A 24 29.00 39.59 -18.80
CA VAL A 24 27.60 39.41 -19.19
C VAL A 24 26.79 40.29 -18.25
N GLY A 25 26.62 41.54 -18.66
CA GLY A 25 25.84 42.53 -17.93
C GLY A 25 24.50 41.95 -17.47
N GLU A 26 24.33 41.87 -16.15
CA GLU A 26 23.05 41.59 -15.50
C GLU A 26 22.08 42.73 -15.81
N GLY A 27 21.46 42.64 -16.98
CA GLY A 27 20.27 43.40 -17.32
C GLY A 27 19.18 43.07 -16.31
N LYS A 28 19.04 43.91 -15.28
CA LYS A 28 17.96 43.83 -14.30
C LYS A 28 16.64 43.99 -15.07
N LEU A 29 16.00 42.86 -15.39
CA LEU A 29 14.72 42.85 -16.09
C LEU A 29 13.75 43.78 -15.35
N PRO A 30 13.08 44.72 -16.05
CA PRO A 30 12.15 45.63 -15.40
C PRO A 30 11.04 44.82 -14.72
N GLY A 31 10.56 45.29 -13.55
CA GLY A 31 9.70 44.49 -12.67
C GLY A 31 8.46 43.89 -13.34
N TRP A 32 7.90 44.58 -14.34
CA TRP A 32 6.78 44.08 -15.14
C TRP A 32 7.15 42.87 -16.02
N VAL A 33 8.39 42.79 -16.52
CA VAL A 33 8.87 41.63 -17.30
C VAL A 33 9.04 40.42 -16.39
N ARG A 34 9.56 40.60 -15.16
CA ARG A 34 9.63 39.51 -14.18
C ARG A 34 8.23 39.01 -13.80
N ALA A 35 7.26 39.91 -13.63
CA ALA A 35 5.88 39.55 -13.39
C ALA A 35 5.26 38.77 -14.56
N LEU A 36 5.51 39.20 -15.81
CA LEU A 36 5.03 38.49 -16.99
C LEU A 36 5.64 37.08 -17.12
N ILE A 37 6.93 36.91 -16.80
CA ILE A 37 7.59 35.60 -16.79
C ILE A 37 6.94 34.67 -15.76
N VAL A 38 6.68 35.16 -14.54
CA VAL A 38 6.04 34.37 -13.48
C VAL A 38 4.62 33.97 -13.87
N VAL A 39 3.84 34.89 -14.46
CA VAL A 39 2.48 34.60 -14.94
C VAL A 39 2.51 33.58 -16.08
N ALA A 40 3.43 33.71 -17.03
CA ALA A 40 3.59 32.76 -18.13
C ALA A 40 3.99 31.36 -17.63
N LEU A 41 4.91 31.27 -16.66
CA LEU A 41 5.29 30.01 -16.03
C LEU A 41 4.14 29.37 -15.25
N ALA A 42 3.37 30.17 -14.50
CA ALA A 42 2.19 29.69 -13.78
C ALA A 42 1.13 29.14 -14.75
N LEU A 43 0.85 29.84 -15.85
CA LEU A 43 -0.08 29.38 -16.89
C LEU A 43 0.41 28.10 -17.57
N LEU A 44 1.72 27.97 -17.84
CA LEU A 44 2.30 26.75 -18.40
C LEU A 44 2.17 25.57 -17.42
N ILE A 45 2.47 25.76 -16.13
CA ILE A 45 2.33 24.72 -15.10
C ILE A 45 0.87 24.28 -14.96
N LEU A 46 -0.08 25.24 -14.94
CA LEU A 46 -1.50 24.95 -14.87
C LEU A 46 -2.00 24.20 -16.12
N SER A 47 -1.49 24.54 -17.31
CA SER A 47 -1.85 23.84 -18.55
C SER A 47 -1.25 22.42 -18.62
N ALA A 48 -0.03 22.22 -18.11
CA ALA A 48 0.61 20.91 -18.05
C ALA A 48 -0.09 19.96 -17.06
N GLY A 49 -0.59 20.49 -15.93
CA GLY A 49 -1.43 19.73 -15.00
C GLY A 49 -2.80 19.35 -15.60
N SER A 50 -3.39 20.23 -16.41
CA SER A 50 -4.70 20.00 -17.03
C SER A 50 -4.64 19.02 -18.22
N PHE A 51 -3.53 18.94 -18.96
CA PHE A 51 -3.40 18.08 -20.14
C PHE A 51 -3.20 16.60 -19.80
N GLY A 52 -2.48 16.29 -18.71
CA GLY A 52 -2.33 14.91 -18.22
C GLY A 52 -3.63 14.35 -17.61
N PHE A 53 -4.41 15.20 -16.94
CA PHE A 53 -5.68 14.82 -16.33
C PHE A 53 -6.81 14.63 -17.36
N TYR A 54 -6.85 15.46 -18.43
CA TYR A 54 -7.88 15.34 -19.47
C TYR A 54 -7.76 14.03 -20.30
N LYS A 55 -6.56 13.44 -20.40
CA LYS A 55 -6.35 12.14 -21.05
C LYS A 55 -6.88 10.95 -20.25
N LEU A 56 -7.08 11.08 -18.94
CA LEU A 56 -7.64 10.02 -18.09
C LEU A 56 -9.18 10.03 -18.09
N MET A 57 -9.80 11.19 -18.29
CA MET A 57 -11.27 11.32 -18.26
C MET A 57 -11.99 10.85 -19.54
N THR A 58 -11.27 10.59 -20.63
CA THR A 58 -11.85 10.02 -21.87
C THR A 58 -11.41 8.58 -22.13
N ALA A 59 -10.85 7.90 -21.13
CA ALA A 59 -10.65 6.46 -21.23
C ALA A 59 -12.03 5.78 -21.16
N THR A 60 -12.64 5.57 -22.33
CA THR A 60 -13.86 4.77 -22.45
C THR A 60 -13.60 3.42 -21.77
N PRO A 61 -14.34 3.06 -20.71
CA PRO A 61 -14.26 1.72 -20.15
C PRO A 61 -14.51 0.76 -21.32
N ARG A 62 -13.56 -0.13 -21.61
CA ARG A 62 -13.89 -1.25 -22.48
C ARG A 62 -14.91 -2.05 -21.70
N GLN A 63 -16.18 -1.84 -22.00
CA GLN A 63 -17.27 -2.66 -21.50
C GLN A 63 -16.86 -4.11 -21.83
N PRO A 64 -16.57 -4.97 -20.84
CA PRO A 64 -16.48 -6.38 -21.14
C PRO A 64 -17.86 -6.76 -21.65
N THR A 65 -17.94 -7.14 -22.92
CA THR A 65 -19.16 -7.78 -23.45
C THR A 65 -19.55 -8.86 -22.45
N PRO A 66 -20.80 -8.86 -21.93
CA PRO A 66 -21.26 -9.95 -21.10
C PRO A 66 -21.28 -11.20 -21.99
N THR A 67 -20.18 -11.93 -22.02
CA THR A 67 -20.15 -13.29 -22.50
C THR A 67 -20.97 -14.06 -21.49
N THR A 68 -22.23 -14.33 -21.84
CA THR A 68 -23.12 -15.23 -21.11
C THR A 68 -22.44 -16.58 -20.98
N PHE A 69 -21.73 -16.77 -19.86
CA PHE A 69 -21.27 -18.07 -19.41
C PHE A 69 -22.53 -18.90 -19.10
N PRO A 70 -22.66 -20.13 -19.62
CA PRO A 70 -23.77 -20.98 -19.25
C PRO A 70 -23.71 -21.24 -17.74
N THR A 71 -24.74 -20.80 -17.03
CA THR A 71 -24.99 -21.13 -15.62
C THR A 71 -24.99 -22.63 -15.46
N ARG A 72 -23.87 -23.22 -15.01
CA ARG A 72 -23.92 -24.54 -14.40
C ARG A 72 -24.51 -24.35 -13.02
N THR A 73 -25.80 -24.64 -12.89
CA THR A 73 -26.46 -24.86 -11.61
C THR A 73 -25.63 -25.83 -10.79
N PRO A 74 -25.00 -25.43 -9.66
CA PRO A 74 -24.56 -26.41 -8.70
C PRO A 74 -25.83 -26.93 -8.02
N THR A 75 -26.32 -28.07 -8.48
CA THR A 75 -27.26 -28.88 -7.70
C THR A 75 -26.51 -29.35 -6.47
N GLN A 76 -26.59 -28.59 -5.37
CA GLN A 76 -26.14 -29.08 -4.08
C GLN A 76 -27.14 -30.15 -3.61
N THR A 77 -26.81 -31.41 -3.86
CA THR A 77 -27.41 -32.54 -3.17
C THR A 77 -26.90 -32.52 -1.72
N HIS A 78 -27.57 -31.75 -0.86
CA HIS A 78 -27.38 -31.87 0.58
C HIS A 78 -28.07 -33.17 1.04
N THR A 79 -27.29 -34.22 1.24
CA THR A 79 -27.72 -35.44 1.93
C THR A 79 -27.77 -35.16 3.43
N PRO A 80 -28.94 -35.20 4.10
CA PRO A 80 -29.02 -34.98 5.53
C PRO A 80 -28.71 -36.28 6.29
N THR A 81 -27.53 -36.39 6.92
CA THR A 81 -27.19 -37.50 7.84
C THR A 81 -26.07 -37.08 8.80
N PRO A 82 -26.03 -37.53 10.07
CA PRO A 82 -27.07 -37.68 11.08
C PRO A 82 -26.87 -36.68 12.24
N SER A 83 -27.88 -36.58 13.12
CA SER A 83 -27.83 -35.81 14.36
C SER A 83 -26.70 -36.30 15.28
N GLN A 84 -25.62 -35.54 15.41
CA GLN A 84 -24.60 -35.79 16.43
C GLN A 84 -25.12 -35.32 17.79
N THR A 85 -25.12 -36.23 18.76
CA THR A 85 -25.37 -35.98 20.19
C THR A 85 -24.48 -34.84 20.69
N PRO A 86 -25.00 -33.83 21.42
CA PRO A 86 -24.20 -32.70 21.89
C PRO A 86 -23.25 -33.17 23.00
N THR A 87 -22.03 -33.56 22.61
CA THR A 87 -20.92 -33.76 23.54
C THR A 87 -20.48 -32.39 24.06
N SER A 88 -20.46 -32.26 25.38
CA SER A 88 -20.20 -31.04 26.15
C SER A 88 -18.99 -30.23 25.64
N THR A 89 -19.30 -29.03 25.16
CA THR A 89 -18.39 -27.98 24.69
C THR A 89 -17.41 -27.57 25.80
N SER A 90 -16.14 -27.94 25.66
CA SER A 90 -15.06 -27.22 26.36
C SER A 90 -15.05 -25.79 25.82
N THR A 91 -15.22 -24.80 26.70
CA THR A 91 -15.23 -23.38 26.34
C THR A 91 -13.88 -22.99 25.72
N PRO A 92 -13.82 -22.65 24.42
CA PRO A 92 -12.57 -22.18 23.83
C PRO A 92 -12.26 -20.78 24.38
N THR A 93 -11.08 -20.62 24.97
CA THR A 93 -10.55 -19.29 25.29
C THR A 93 -10.41 -18.50 23.99
N PRO A 94 -10.99 -17.29 23.89
CA PRO A 94 -10.90 -16.49 22.67
C PRO A 94 -9.44 -16.12 22.39
N VAL A 95 -8.93 -16.56 21.25
CA VAL A 95 -7.61 -16.18 20.75
C VAL A 95 -7.74 -14.80 20.07
N PRO A 96 -6.85 -13.83 20.37
CA PRO A 96 -6.90 -12.54 19.71
C PRO A 96 -6.64 -12.65 18.19
N PRO A 97 -7.21 -11.75 17.37
CA PRO A 97 -6.89 -11.67 15.94
C PRO A 97 -5.41 -11.41 15.66
N LEU A 98 -4.92 -11.96 14.55
CA LEU A 98 -3.55 -11.77 14.07
C LEU A 98 -3.47 -10.55 13.14
N ALA A 99 -2.52 -9.65 13.38
CA ALA A 99 -2.18 -8.60 12.42
C ALA A 99 -1.33 -9.17 11.28
N TYR A 100 -1.82 -9.06 10.05
CA TYR A 100 -1.18 -9.62 8.85
C TYR A 100 -0.89 -8.52 7.84
N GLN A 101 0.32 -8.51 7.31
CA GLN A 101 0.74 -7.58 6.27
C GLN A 101 0.57 -8.22 4.88
N VAL A 102 -0.26 -7.60 4.04
CA VAL A 102 -0.52 -8.03 2.67
C VAL A 102 0.77 -7.98 1.85
N ARG A 103 1.03 -9.06 1.10
CA ARG A 103 2.18 -9.18 0.20
C ARG A 103 1.78 -8.88 -1.24
N GLU A 104 2.77 -8.59 -2.07
CA GLU A 104 2.56 -8.36 -3.50
C GLU A 104 1.90 -9.57 -4.18
N GLY A 105 0.84 -9.30 -4.95
CA GLY A 105 0.13 -10.31 -5.72
C GLY A 105 -0.84 -11.21 -4.94
N GLN A 106 -1.01 -11.02 -3.63
CA GLN A 106 -2.01 -11.76 -2.85
C GLN A 106 -3.41 -11.17 -3.00
N THR A 107 -4.41 -12.05 -3.10
CA THR A 107 -5.82 -11.68 -2.95
C THR A 107 -6.35 -12.03 -1.57
N LEU A 108 -7.51 -11.50 -1.19
CA LEU A 108 -8.14 -11.84 0.09
C LEU A 108 -8.47 -13.34 0.19
N ILE A 109 -8.77 -13.97 -0.94
CA ILE A 109 -9.05 -15.41 -1.05
C ILE A 109 -7.78 -16.21 -0.73
N ASP A 110 -6.64 -15.83 -1.30
CA ASP A 110 -5.36 -16.51 -1.05
C ASP A 110 -5.00 -16.45 0.43
N ILE A 111 -5.14 -15.26 1.04
CA ILE A 111 -4.88 -15.04 2.45
C ILE A 111 -5.81 -15.89 3.32
N ALA A 112 -7.11 -15.93 3.00
CA ALA A 112 -8.07 -16.74 3.76
C ALA A 112 -7.71 -18.24 3.73
N ILE A 113 -7.33 -18.76 2.57
CA ILE A 113 -6.91 -20.16 2.39
C ILE A 113 -5.62 -20.43 3.18
N GLU A 114 -4.60 -19.58 3.03
CA GLU A 114 -3.31 -19.73 3.73
C GLU A 114 -3.47 -19.74 5.26
N GLN A 115 -4.40 -18.95 5.78
CA GLN A 115 -4.62 -18.80 7.22
C GLN A 115 -5.70 -19.75 7.77
N GLY A 116 -6.30 -20.59 6.92
CA GLY A 116 -7.35 -21.53 7.34
C GLY A 116 -8.61 -20.84 7.85
N THR A 117 -9.01 -19.73 7.23
CA THR A 117 -10.20 -18.96 7.57
C THR A 117 -11.05 -18.66 6.32
N THR A 118 -12.10 -17.84 6.46
CA THR A 118 -12.93 -17.40 5.34
C THR A 118 -12.80 -15.89 5.10
N VAL A 119 -13.09 -15.48 3.86
CA VAL A 119 -13.11 -14.07 3.45
C VAL A 119 -14.07 -13.27 4.31
N GLU A 120 -15.25 -13.81 4.60
CA GLU A 120 -16.27 -13.17 5.41
C GLU A 120 -15.78 -12.94 6.85
N ALA A 121 -15.04 -13.89 7.42
CA ALA A 121 -14.50 -13.77 8.76
C ALA A 121 -13.39 -12.71 8.84
N ILE A 122 -12.59 -12.55 7.77
CA ILE A 122 -11.62 -11.45 7.65
C ILE A 122 -12.36 -10.11 7.53
N LEU A 123 -13.35 -9.98 6.65
CA LEU A 123 -14.11 -8.74 6.47
C LEU A 123 -14.87 -8.33 7.73
N ALA A 124 -15.38 -9.30 8.51
CA ALA A 124 -16.04 -9.03 9.78
C ALA A 124 -15.12 -8.32 10.80
N LEU A 125 -13.81 -8.58 10.75
CA LEU A 125 -12.82 -7.90 11.59
C LEU A 125 -12.29 -6.60 10.98
N ASN A 126 -12.50 -6.37 9.69
CA ASN A 126 -11.98 -5.22 8.95
C ASN A 126 -13.13 -4.54 8.17
N PRO A 127 -14.06 -3.83 8.85
CA PRO A 127 -15.25 -3.28 8.20
C PRO A 127 -14.94 -2.19 7.16
N ASP A 128 -13.78 -1.54 7.26
CA ASP A 128 -13.33 -0.50 6.34
C ASP A 128 -12.51 -1.08 5.16
N LEU A 129 -12.38 -2.41 5.07
CA LEU A 129 -11.63 -3.08 4.02
C LEU A 129 -12.50 -3.25 2.77
N ASP A 130 -12.01 -2.74 1.64
CA ASP A 130 -12.55 -3.06 0.33
C ASP A 130 -11.87 -4.33 -0.23
N PRO A 131 -12.61 -5.43 -0.46
CA PRO A 131 -12.03 -6.68 -0.95
C PRO A 131 -11.44 -6.57 -2.37
N ASP A 132 -11.88 -5.60 -3.17
CA ASP A 132 -11.39 -5.38 -4.55
C ASP A 132 -10.16 -4.47 -4.59
N LEU A 133 -9.85 -3.76 -3.50
CA LEU A 133 -8.77 -2.77 -3.41
C LEU A 133 -7.77 -3.08 -2.30
N LEU A 134 -7.24 -4.29 -2.28
CA LEU A 134 -6.20 -4.69 -1.33
C LEU A 134 -4.84 -4.09 -1.70
N GLN A 135 -4.20 -3.38 -0.77
CA GLN A 135 -2.92 -2.70 -1.02
C GLN A 135 -1.73 -3.50 -0.47
N VAL A 136 -0.63 -3.52 -1.21
CA VAL A 136 0.62 -4.14 -0.76
C VAL A 136 1.14 -3.39 0.47
N GLY A 137 1.51 -4.14 1.51
CA GLY A 137 1.98 -3.58 2.78
C GLY A 137 0.85 -3.16 3.74
N GLN A 138 -0.42 -3.22 3.32
CA GLN A 138 -1.58 -2.98 4.18
C GLN A 138 -1.63 -4.00 5.31
N VAL A 139 -1.95 -3.55 6.52
CA VAL A 139 -2.14 -4.42 7.68
C VAL A 139 -3.63 -4.70 7.86
N ILE A 140 -3.99 -5.98 7.91
CA ILE A 140 -5.36 -6.46 8.12
C ILE A 140 -5.41 -7.40 9.32
N LEU A 141 -6.56 -7.51 9.97
CA LEU A 141 -6.80 -8.43 11.07
C LEU A 141 -7.33 -9.76 10.55
N ILE A 142 -6.67 -10.85 10.91
CA ILE A 142 -7.06 -12.21 10.52
C ILE A 142 -7.55 -12.96 11.76
N PRO A 143 -8.74 -13.57 11.71
CA PRO A 143 -9.22 -14.40 12.80
C PRO A 143 -8.36 -15.67 12.89
N VAL A 144 -7.90 -16.00 14.09
CA VAL A 144 -7.16 -17.25 14.33
C VAL A 144 -8.18 -18.37 14.53
N PRO A 145 -8.12 -19.48 13.76
CA PRO A 145 -9.00 -20.60 14.02
C PRO A 145 -8.67 -21.17 15.39
N THR A 146 -9.67 -21.19 16.28
CA THR A 146 -9.48 -21.88 17.56
C THR A 146 -9.38 -23.38 17.24
N PRO A 147 -8.32 -24.09 17.68
CA PRO A 147 -8.24 -25.52 17.45
C PRO A 147 -9.48 -26.15 18.05
N THR A 148 -10.33 -26.71 17.19
CA THR A 148 -11.38 -27.61 17.65
C THR A 148 -10.62 -28.75 18.32
N PRO A 149 -10.84 -29.04 19.62
CA PRO A 149 -10.20 -30.19 20.23
C PRO A 149 -10.56 -31.40 19.38
N GLY A 150 -9.55 -32.00 18.76
CA GLY A 150 -9.72 -33.27 18.09
C GLY A 150 -10.29 -34.27 19.08
N PRO A 151 -11.03 -35.30 18.63
CA PRO A 151 -11.42 -36.37 19.54
C PRO A 151 -10.16 -36.85 20.24
N THR A 152 -10.13 -36.73 21.57
CA THR A 152 -9.08 -37.36 22.37
C THR A 152 -8.94 -38.77 21.86
N ALA A 153 -7.73 -39.15 21.40
CA ALA A 153 -7.47 -40.53 21.04
C ALA A 153 -7.86 -41.36 22.26
N THR A 154 -9.01 -42.04 22.16
CA THR A 154 -9.39 -43.04 23.13
C THR A 154 -8.29 -44.06 23.01
N LEU A 155 -7.45 -44.15 24.05
CA LEU A 155 -6.43 -45.19 24.15
C LEU A 155 -7.09 -46.51 23.74
N ASP A 156 -6.57 -47.11 22.67
CA ASP A 156 -7.11 -48.35 22.14
C ASP A 156 -7.13 -49.39 23.27
N PRO A 157 -8.29 -49.96 23.63
CA PRO A 157 -8.37 -51.00 24.65
C PRO A 157 -7.59 -52.28 24.26
N SER A 158 -7.05 -52.34 23.04
CA SER A 158 -6.25 -53.45 22.52
C SER A 158 -4.75 -53.34 22.81
N VAL A 159 -4.26 -52.31 23.52
CA VAL A 159 -2.86 -52.25 23.95
C VAL A 159 -2.65 -53.22 25.13
N PRO A 160 -1.91 -54.34 24.96
CA PRO A 160 -1.60 -55.20 26.09
C PRO A 160 -0.68 -54.43 27.06
N THR A 161 -1.05 -54.47 28.34
CA THR A 161 -0.24 -53.95 29.45
C THR A 161 1.09 -54.73 29.53
N PRO A 162 2.25 -54.08 29.73
CA PRO A 162 3.52 -54.77 29.91
C PRO A 162 3.57 -55.62 31.18
#